data_AF-A0A5R9KVX6-F1
#
_entry.id   AF-A0A5R9KVX6-F1
#
_cell.length_a   1.000
_cell.length_b   1.000
_cell.length_c   1.000
_cell.angle_alpha   90.00
_cell.angle_beta   90.00
_cell.angle_gamma   90.00
#
_symmetry.space_group_name_H-M   'P 1'
#
loop_
_entity.id
_entity.type
_entity.pdbx_description
1 polymer ?
#
loop_
_entity_poly.entity_id
_entity_poly.type
_entity_poly.pdbx_seq_one_letter_code
_entity_poly.pdbx_strand_id
1 'polypeptide(L)'
;MKNNFRKSIFSIAWAIACLAACSQKDEDSSPEPQPSTSATVTEIGQPQGVASSKSIGPEGGEISSSDGLVTLTIPAGALTSTTNITIQPISNQSPNGLGLAYRFSPDGTQFAKDAKLVFQYNADSVAVNDAQMLGVGFQQADRRWQRAANIEVDTLNRLISVAMPHFSDWSAYELEQIEGAGIEGSQALELNQSADLLLNEALLIVPLDQDPSKSLTFKDAKWSVVGGSANGTVTFKKGALATYTAPGKTPPQNPITVELEITFKNSPKKVFLRKRILIGGDYFYGTFDGQPFNWTQTNCILKNGQVIMTGTDESFTQSLNIILQSADPEALLGFYPYKQGIMAGGAWGEFAVSYLTHNGYISVNTPCMARKPMISGGGVTITGFDEVGGTYYIKGSLTGTYFRLAGDRCPGAEFLSAPIQGQFRLAVIKQ
;
A
#
# COMPACT_ATOMS: atom_id res chain seq x y z
N MET A 1 -1.73 -69.66 -15.18
CA MET A 1 -0.74 -70.73 -14.92
C MET A 1 0.64 -70.24 -15.33
N LYS A 2 1.69 -70.56 -14.55
CA LYS A 2 3.13 -70.35 -14.82
C LYS A 2 3.55 -68.88 -15.06
N ASN A 3 4.31 -68.28 -14.13
CA ASN A 3 5.78 -68.35 -14.00
C ASN A 3 6.54 -67.79 -15.23
N ASN A 4 7.65 -67.07 -15.14
CA ASN A 4 8.36 -66.31 -14.09
C ASN A 4 9.78 -66.05 -14.67
N PHE A 5 10.33 -64.85 -14.44
CA PHE A 5 11.74 -64.62 -14.04
C PHE A 5 12.95 -65.03 -14.91
N ARG A 6 13.87 -64.06 -15.14
CA ARG A 6 15.36 -64.15 -15.38
C ARG A 6 15.84 -62.81 -16.00
N LYS A 7 16.98 -62.15 -15.72
CA LYS A 7 18.24 -62.26 -14.91
C LYS A 7 18.60 -60.81 -14.43
N SER A 8 19.62 -60.44 -13.64
CA SER A 8 20.77 -61.06 -12.90
C SER A 8 20.89 -60.30 -11.54
N ILE A 9 21.43 -60.79 -10.41
CA ILE A 9 22.75 -61.35 -10.01
C ILE A 9 23.86 -60.29 -9.72
N PHE A 10 24.34 -60.35 -8.46
CA PHE A 10 25.55 -59.84 -7.77
C PHE A 10 25.23 -58.85 -6.62
N SER A 11 25.68 -58.97 -5.37
CA SER A 11 26.15 -60.03 -4.44
C SER A 11 26.97 -59.35 -3.31
N ILE A 12 26.96 -59.90 -2.07
CA ILE A 12 27.90 -59.62 -0.93
C ILE A 12 27.72 -58.25 -0.22
N ALA A 13 27.88 -58.06 1.12
CA ALA A 13 27.72 -58.88 2.34
C ALA A 13 27.91 -57.98 3.61
N TRP A 14 27.58 -58.48 4.81
CA TRP A 14 27.99 -57.95 6.16
C TRP A 14 27.43 -56.58 6.61
N ALA A 15 27.30 -56.22 7.90
CA ALA A 15 27.23 -56.98 9.18
C ALA A 15 26.86 -56.06 10.38
N ILE A 16 26.25 -56.63 11.44
CA ILE A 16 26.27 -56.21 12.87
C ILE A 16 25.79 -54.79 13.26
N ALA A 17 24.77 -54.73 14.14
CA ALA A 17 24.87 -54.13 15.50
C ALA A 17 23.50 -54.18 16.25
N CYS A 18 23.47 -54.76 17.45
CA CYS A 18 22.37 -54.61 18.40
C CYS A 18 22.70 -53.51 19.40
N LEU A 19 21.75 -52.62 19.70
CA LEU A 19 21.76 -51.81 20.92
C LEU A 19 20.37 -51.80 21.55
N ALA A 20 20.31 -52.18 22.83
CA ALA A 20 19.17 -51.93 23.69
C ALA A 20 19.27 -50.51 24.25
N ALA A 21 18.14 -49.82 24.39
CA ALA A 21 18.05 -48.52 25.06
C ALA A 21 17.03 -48.60 26.20
N CYS A 22 17.42 -48.08 27.36
CA CYS A 22 16.66 -48.18 28.61
C CYS A 22 15.48 -47.19 28.67
N SER A 23 14.49 -47.51 29.50
CA SER A 23 13.54 -46.53 29.99
C SER A 23 14.20 -45.60 31.03
N GLN A 24 13.87 -44.31 30.97
CA GLN A 24 14.04 -43.38 32.09
C GLN A 24 12.69 -42.69 32.34
N LYS A 25 12.46 -42.33 33.61
CA LYS A 25 11.24 -41.66 34.07
C LYS A 25 11.38 -40.16 33.89
N ASP A 26 10.34 -39.53 33.38
CA ASP A 26 10.20 -38.07 33.39
C ASP A 26 9.61 -37.60 34.73
N GLU A 27 10.43 -36.96 35.56
CA GLU A 27 10.03 -35.94 36.53
C GLU A 27 11.18 -34.93 36.68
N ASP A 28 11.10 -33.80 35.97
CA ASP A 28 11.54 -32.52 36.53
C ASP A 28 10.75 -31.35 35.91
N SER A 29 10.46 -30.36 36.74
CA SER A 29 9.68 -29.17 36.45
C SER A 29 10.41 -28.20 35.52
N SER A 30 9.91 -28.04 34.29
CA SER A 30 10.30 -26.90 33.43
C SER A 30 9.58 -25.63 33.92
N PRO A 31 10.29 -24.53 34.23
CA PRO A 31 9.65 -23.27 34.58
C PRO A 31 8.87 -22.72 33.39
N GLU A 32 7.65 -22.24 33.65
CA GLU A 32 6.77 -21.66 32.65
C GLU A 32 7.46 -20.45 31.96
N PRO A 33 7.51 -20.40 30.61
CA PRO A 33 8.22 -19.34 29.92
C PRO A 33 7.52 -18.00 30.14
N GLN A 34 8.14 -17.11 30.90
CA GLN A 34 7.74 -15.70 30.92
C GLN A 34 7.81 -15.13 29.50
N PRO A 35 6.81 -14.34 29.06
CA PRO A 35 6.84 -13.71 27.74
C PRO A 35 8.01 -12.74 27.65
N SER A 36 8.96 -13.02 26.75
CA SER A 36 10.10 -12.17 26.46
C SER A 36 9.69 -11.02 25.53
N THR A 37 9.46 -9.85 26.12
CA THR A 37 9.08 -8.59 25.43
C THR A 37 10.25 -7.93 24.69
N SER A 38 10.97 -8.68 23.85
CA SER A 38 12.13 -8.16 23.13
C SER A 38 11.71 -7.31 21.93
N ALA A 39 11.79 -5.98 22.09
CA ALA A 39 11.69 -5.04 20.97
C ALA A 39 12.72 -5.36 19.88
N THR A 40 12.29 -5.31 18.62
CA THR A 40 13.08 -5.75 17.45
C THR A 40 14.06 -4.67 16.99
N VAL A 41 15.26 -5.10 16.58
CA VAL A 41 16.27 -4.26 15.91
C VAL A 41 15.87 -4.05 14.45
N THR A 42 15.94 -2.81 13.97
CA THR A 42 15.45 -2.40 12.64
C THR A 42 16.56 -1.75 11.81
N GLU A 43 16.33 -1.53 10.51
CA GLU A 43 17.27 -0.79 9.66
C GLU A 43 17.21 0.72 9.90
N ILE A 44 18.23 1.46 9.46
CA ILE A 44 18.21 2.92 9.46
C ILE A 44 17.44 3.40 8.22
N GLY A 45 16.49 4.32 8.39
CA GLY A 45 15.65 4.78 7.28
C GLY A 45 16.43 5.50 6.19
N GLN A 46 16.08 5.21 4.94
CA GLN A 46 16.67 5.81 3.72
C GLN A 46 15.83 7.01 3.27
N PRO A 47 16.42 8.09 2.70
CA PRO A 47 15.66 9.25 2.20
C PRO A 47 14.50 8.88 1.24
N GLN A 48 13.33 9.50 1.45
CA GLN A 48 12.10 9.31 0.65
C GLN A 48 11.46 10.64 0.21
N GLY A 49 12.27 11.70 0.09
CA GLY A 49 11.80 13.04 -0.27
C GLY A 49 12.93 14.06 -0.27
N VAL A 50 12.59 15.33 -0.38
CA VAL A 50 13.55 16.44 -0.31
C VAL A 50 13.69 16.90 1.15
N ALA A 51 14.91 17.20 1.61
CA ALA A 51 15.10 17.82 2.92
C ALA A 51 14.57 19.27 2.93
N SER A 52 13.78 19.63 3.94
CA SER A 52 13.57 21.04 4.29
C SER A 52 14.71 21.54 5.16
N SER A 53 15.01 22.85 5.13
CA SER A 53 16.10 23.43 5.93
C SER A 53 15.78 24.85 6.38
N LYS A 54 16.14 25.20 7.62
CA LYS A 54 15.99 26.54 8.20
C LYS A 54 17.02 26.79 9.31
N SER A 55 17.63 27.97 9.30
CA SER A 55 18.43 28.45 10.43
C SER A 55 17.52 28.98 11.54
N ILE A 56 17.67 28.46 12.76
CA ILE A 56 16.89 28.86 13.95
C ILE A 56 17.87 29.13 15.10
N GLY A 57 17.74 30.27 15.77
CA GLY A 57 18.56 30.68 16.91
C GLY A 57 17.90 30.55 18.27
N PRO A 58 18.52 31.13 19.32
CA PRO A 58 18.00 31.11 20.69
C PRO A 58 16.62 31.74 20.85
N GLU A 59 16.19 32.59 19.91
CA GLU A 59 14.83 33.14 19.82
C GLU A 59 13.75 32.07 19.56
N GLY A 60 14.14 30.88 19.12
CA GLY A 60 13.23 29.80 18.73
C GLY A 60 12.66 29.99 17.32
N GLY A 61 11.82 29.06 16.90
CA GLY A 61 11.24 29.09 15.55
C GLY A 61 10.53 27.81 15.17
N GLU A 62 10.08 27.76 13.93
CA GLU A 62 9.28 26.67 13.39
C GLU A 62 9.77 26.25 12.00
N ILE A 63 9.78 24.95 11.73
CA ILE A 63 10.12 24.36 10.43
C ILE A 63 9.20 23.15 10.17
N SER A 64 8.70 23.02 8.95
CA SER A 64 7.91 21.86 8.50
C SER A 64 8.68 21.03 7.46
N SER A 65 8.32 19.77 7.32
CA SER A 65 8.81 18.87 6.27
C SER A 65 8.37 19.33 4.87
N SER A 66 9.05 18.87 3.82
CA SER A 66 8.73 19.24 2.43
C SER A 66 7.35 18.77 1.96
N ASP A 67 6.82 17.72 2.57
CA ASP A 67 5.48 17.14 2.34
C ASP A 67 4.38 17.79 3.20
N GLY A 68 4.74 18.70 4.13
CA GLY A 68 3.81 19.37 5.03
C GLY A 68 3.18 18.47 6.10
N LEU A 69 3.58 17.19 6.21
CA LEU A 69 3.01 16.23 7.16
C LEU A 69 3.60 16.32 8.57
N VAL A 70 4.78 16.94 8.73
CA VAL A 70 5.44 17.11 10.01
C VAL A 70 5.85 18.55 10.24
N THR A 71 5.61 19.03 11.45
CA THR A 71 6.01 20.37 11.91
C THR A 71 6.75 20.26 13.23
N LEU A 72 7.87 20.99 13.31
CA LEU A 72 8.72 21.12 14.49
C LEU A 72 8.71 22.56 14.98
N THR A 73 8.26 22.78 16.21
CA THR A 73 8.31 24.07 16.91
C THR A 73 9.37 24.04 18.01
N ILE A 74 10.40 24.86 17.88
CA ILE A 74 11.52 24.99 18.82
C ILE A 74 11.28 26.23 19.69
N PRO A 75 11.06 26.09 21.00
CA PRO A 75 10.74 27.23 21.86
C PRO A 75 11.98 28.11 22.14
N ALA A 76 11.74 29.38 22.47
CA ALA A 76 12.80 30.32 22.84
C ALA A 76 13.63 29.79 24.02
N GLY A 77 14.96 29.79 23.86
CA GLY A 77 15.93 29.26 24.81
C GLY A 77 16.10 27.74 24.78
N ALA A 78 15.54 27.01 23.80
CA ALA A 78 15.85 25.60 23.58
C ALA A 78 17.25 25.39 22.97
N LEU A 79 17.70 26.35 22.15
CA LEU A 79 19.03 26.40 21.52
C LEU A 79 19.88 27.51 22.14
N THR A 80 21.20 27.29 22.18
CA THR A 80 22.19 28.25 22.70
C THR A 80 22.82 29.12 21.60
N SER A 81 22.69 28.74 20.33
CA SER A 81 23.20 29.46 19.17
C SER A 81 22.38 29.15 17.92
N THR A 82 22.57 29.93 16.85
CA THR A 82 21.92 29.70 15.55
C THR A 82 22.40 28.39 14.92
N THR A 83 21.48 27.46 14.76
CA THR A 83 21.71 26.12 14.19
C THR A 83 20.97 26.02 12.85
N ASN A 84 21.60 25.46 11.83
CA ASN A 84 20.88 25.09 10.60
C ASN A 84 20.23 23.72 10.80
N ILE A 85 18.90 23.71 10.76
CA ILE A 85 18.08 22.55 11.11
C ILE A 85 17.45 21.99 9.85
N THR A 86 17.41 20.67 9.72
CA THR A 86 16.78 20.01 8.57
C THR A 86 15.79 18.94 8.99
N ILE A 87 14.69 18.81 8.25
CA ILE A 87 13.78 17.66 8.32
C ILE A 87 13.83 16.92 6.99
N GLN A 88 14.21 15.64 7.01
CA GLN A 88 14.29 14.77 5.85
C GLN A 88 13.28 13.63 6.01
N PRO A 89 12.26 13.51 5.13
CA PRO A 89 11.40 12.32 5.08
C PRO A 89 12.24 11.09 4.72
N ILE A 90 12.03 9.97 5.43
CA ILE A 90 12.76 8.70 5.28
C ILE A 90 11.80 7.50 5.28
N SER A 91 12.26 6.38 4.73
CA SER A 91 11.55 5.10 4.77
C SER A 91 11.26 4.72 6.23
N ASN A 92 10.01 4.38 6.54
CA ASN A 92 9.63 4.09 7.89
C ASN A 92 10.10 2.69 8.31
N GLN A 93 10.86 2.63 9.39
CA GLN A 93 11.40 1.40 9.97
C GLN A 93 10.83 1.14 11.38
N SER A 94 9.86 1.96 11.83
CA SER A 94 9.14 1.73 13.09
C SER A 94 8.20 0.53 12.93
N PRO A 95 8.11 -0.37 13.94
CA PRO A 95 6.99 -1.30 14.04
C PRO A 95 5.67 -0.54 13.91
N ASN A 96 4.77 -1.02 13.05
CA ASN A 96 3.47 -0.42 12.72
C ASN A 96 3.54 1.09 12.38
N GLY A 97 4.62 1.54 11.73
CA GLY A 97 4.85 2.94 11.39
C GLY A 97 3.79 3.53 10.46
N LEU A 98 3.31 4.74 10.80
CA LEU A 98 2.31 5.47 10.02
C LEU A 98 2.97 6.38 8.99
N GLY A 99 2.84 6.03 7.70
CA GLY A 99 3.43 6.80 6.61
C GLY A 99 4.96 6.79 6.65
N LEU A 100 5.61 7.90 6.30
CA LEU A 100 7.07 8.06 6.39
C LEU A 100 7.52 8.31 7.83
N ALA A 101 8.77 7.95 8.13
CA ALA A 101 9.49 8.46 9.30
C ALA A 101 10.29 9.72 8.89
N TYR A 102 10.86 10.44 9.87
CA TYR A 102 11.56 11.71 9.60
C TYR A 102 12.87 11.76 10.37
N ARG A 103 13.96 12.09 9.66
CA ARG A 103 15.27 12.37 10.24
C ARG A 103 15.41 13.86 10.51
N PHE A 104 15.78 14.19 11.74
CA PHE A 104 16.10 15.55 12.16
C PHE A 104 17.62 15.71 12.29
N SER A 105 18.16 16.83 11.82
CA SER A 105 19.60 17.10 11.90
C SER A 105 19.88 18.53 12.37
N PRO A 106 21.01 18.79 13.06
CA PRO A 106 22.15 17.88 13.31
C PRO A 106 21.84 16.73 14.28
N ASP A 107 22.16 15.50 13.91
CA ASP A 107 21.87 14.31 14.71
C ASP A 107 22.45 14.42 16.15
N GLY A 108 21.71 13.89 17.12
CA GLY A 108 22.10 13.91 18.54
C GLY A 108 22.01 15.29 19.23
N THR A 109 21.62 16.36 18.54
CA THR A 109 21.37 17.69 19.16
C THR A 109 20.40 17.55 20.33
N GLN A 110 20.80 18.02 21.52
CA GLN A 110 19.98 18.04 22.73
C GLN A 110 19.43 19.44 22.95
N PHE A 111 18.15 19.56 23.28
CA PHE A 111 17.53 20.85 23.61
C PHE A 111 17.56 21.16 25.11
N ALA A 112 17.76 22.44 25.45
CA ALA A 112 17.62 22.92 26.84
C ALA A 112 16.14 23.03 27.30
N LYS A 113 15.21 22.98 26.35
CA LYS A 113 13.76 22.86 26.53
C LYS A 113 13.23 22.06 25.35
N ASP A 114 12.52 20.97 25.60
CA ASP A 114 12.00 20.09 24.55
C ASP A 114 11.27 20.88 23.45
N ALA A 115 11.58 20.56 22.19
CA ALA A 115 10.82 21.06 21.06
C ALA A 115 9.47 20.34 20.99
N LYS A 116 8.45 20.97 20.37
CA LYS A 116 7.18 20.30 20.07
C LYS A 116 7.25 19.73 18.64
N LEU A 117 7.12 18.41 18.53
CA LEU A 117 7.00 17.71 17.26
C LEU A 117 5.52 17.36 17.03
N VAL A 118 5.02 17.64 15.82
CA VAL A 118 3.63 17.37 15.42
C VAL A 118 3.61 16.60 14.11
N PHE A 119 2.92 15.47 14.09
CA PHE A 119 2.59 14.68 12.90
C PHE A 119 1.12 14.92 12.52
N GLN A 120 0.87 15.27 11.26
CA GLN A 120 -0.45 15.21 10.63
C GLN A 120 -0.67 13.80 10.08
N TYR A 121 -1.81 13.18 10.41
CA TYR A 121 -2.21 11.90 9.82
C TYR A 121 -3.48 12.02 8.97
N ASN A 122 -3.65 11.09 8.02
CA ASN A 122 -4.90 10.91 7.30
C ASN A 122 -5.74 9.83 8.00
N ALA A 123 -7.04 10.06 8.21
CA ALA A 123 -7.92 9.07 8.81
C ALA A 123 -8.05 7.80 7.94
N ASP A 124 -7.91 7.92 6.62
CA ASP A 124 -8.01 6.78 5.69
C ASP A 124 -6.76 5.88 5.67
N SER A 125 -5.64 6.35 6.24
CA SER A 125 -4.38 5.61 6.35
C SER A 125 -4.15 4.99 7.72
N VAL A 126 -5.09 5.16 8.66
CA VAL A 126 -5.02 4.58 10.02
C VAL A 126 -5.90 3.34 10.08
N ALA A 127 -5.36 2.22 10.55
CA ALA A 127 -6.11 0.97 10.72
C ALA A 127 -7.04 1.03 11.95
N VAL A 128 -6.69 1.79 12.98
CA VAL A 128 -7.44 1.88 14.25
C VAL A 128 -8.39 3.07 14.37
N ASN A 129 -9.51 2.89 15.08
CA ASN A 129 -10.49 3.95 15.32
C ASN A 129 -10.36 4.69 16.67
N ASP A 130 -9.43 4.31 17.54
CA ASP A 130 -9.21 4.93 18.87
C ASP A 130 -7.85 5.63 18.92
N ALA A 131 -7.86 6.90 19.31
CA ALA A 131 -6.68 7.74 19.48
C ALA A 131 -5.61 7.16 20.41
N GLN A 132 -6.00 6.37 21.41
CA GLN A 132 -5.06 5.77 22.37
C GLN A 132 -4.20 4.65 21.78
N MET A 133 -4.57 4.18 20.59
CA MET A 133 -3.77 3.24 19.80
C MET A 133 -2.83 3.95 18.82
N LEU A 134 -2.76 5.28 18.83
CA LEU A 134 -1.75 6.05 18.10
C LEU A 134 -0.60 6.44 19.03
N GLY A 135 0.63 6.40 18.52
CA GLY A 135 1.83 6.74 19.26
C GLY A 135 2.88 7.46 18.43
N VAL A 136 3.94 7.92 19.11
CA VAL A 136 5.19 8.39 18.49
C VAL A 136 6.35 7.67 19.14
N GLY A 137 7.32 7.26 18.34
CA GLY A 137 8.58 6.68 18.79
C GLY A 137 9.77 7.28 18.05
N PHE A 138 10.96 7.00 18.57
CA PHE A 138 12.23 7.37 17.97
C PHE A 138 13.19 6.19 17.95
N GLN A 139 14.06 6.14 16.95
CA GLN A 139 15.06 5.10 16.83
C GLN A 139 16.30 5.44 17.67
N GLN A 140 16.69 4.52 18.54
CA GLN A 140 17.89 4.64 19.37
C GLN A 140 19.16 4.26 18.58
N ALA A 141 20.34 4.58 19.11
CA ALA A 141 21.63 4.26 18.49
C ALA A 141 21.89 2.74 18.33
N ASP A 142 21.22 1.89 19.12
CA ASP A 142 21.25 0.42 18.97
C ASP A 142 20.22 -0.12 17.95
N ARG A 143 19.52 0.80 17.26
CA ARG A 143 18.49 0.60 16.24
C ARG A 143 17.18 -0.04 16.72
N ARG A 144 16.91 -0.01 18.03
CA ARG A 144 15.58 -0.30 18.58
C ARG A 144 14.74 0.98 18.61
N TRP A 145 13.43 0.82 18.56
CA TRP A 145 12.50 1.95 18.69
C TRP A 145 12.07 2.12 20.14
N GLN A 146 12.23 3.33 20.67
CA GLN A 146 11.71 3.74 21.97
C GLN A 146 10.42 4.53 21.78
N ARG A 147 9.38 4.19 22.54
CA ARG A 147 8.14 4.96 22.65
C ARG A 147 8.41 6.29 23.38
N ALA A 148 7.93 7.39 22.83
CA ALA A 148 7.98 8.68 23.48
C ALA A 148 6.92 8.79 24.61
N ALA A 149 7.21 9.61 25.63
CA ALA A 149 6.27 9.90 26.71
C ALA A 149 5.34 11.08 26.36
N ASN A 150 4.23 11.21 27.10
CA ASN A 150 3.32 12.37 27.04
C ASN A 150 2.82 12.73 25.62
N ILE A 151 2.46 11.71 24.85
CA ILE A 151 1.89 11.86 23.50
C ILE A 151 0.45 12.37 23.61
N GLU A 152 0.13 13.44 22.88
CA GLU A 152 -1.21 14.00 22.73
C GLU A 152 -1.76 13.68 21.34
N VAL A 153 -3.03 13.28 21.25
CA VAL A 153 -3.69 12.95 19.98
C VAL A 153 -4.98 13.75 19.84
N ASP A 154 -5.02 14.63 18.83
CA ASP A 154 -6.19 15.40 18.44
C ASP A 154 -6.83 14.74 17.21
N THR A 155 -7.96 14.05 17.41
CA THR A 155 -8.67 13.35 16.33
C THR A 155 -9.50 14.27 15.44
N LEU A 156 -9.80 15.50 15.87
CA LEU A 156 -10.57 16.47 15.10
C LEU A 156 -9.69 17.10 14.03
N ASN A 157 -8.49 17.54 14.42
CA ASN A 157 -7.48 18.10 13.51
C ASN A 157 -6.57 17.01 12.91
N ARG A 158 -6.66 15.76 13.40
CA ARG A 158 -5.84 14.60 13.02
C ARG A 158 -4.35 14.84 13.23
N LEU A 159 -4.00 15.31 14.42
CA LEU A 159 -2.63 15.62 14.83
C LEU A 159 -2.18 14.69 15.96
N ILE A 160 -0.94 14.22 15.89
CA ILE A 160 -0.24 13.56 16.99
C ILE A 160 0.91 14.49 17.42
N SER A 161 0.87 14.96 18.65
CA SER A 161 1.85 15.89 19.23
C SER A 161 2.70 15.20 20.29
N VAL A 162 4.00 15.52 20.34
CA VAL A 162 4.91 15.00 21.38
C VAL A 162 6.02 16.01 21.71
N ALA A 163 6.56 15.90 22.92
CA ALA A 163 7.79 16.57 23.30
C ALA A 163 9.01 15.83 22.71
N MET A 164 9.91 16.58 22.08
CA MET A 164 11.08 16.08 21.38
C MET A 164 12.35 16.67 22.03
N PRO A 165 13.02 15.95 22.95
CA PRO A 165 14.18 16.45 23.67
C PRO A 165 15.46 16.47 22.83
N HIS A 166 15.53 15.68 21.75
CA HIS A 166 16.69 15.60 20.88
C HIS A 166 16.37 15.31 19.41
N PHE A 167 17.32 15.58 18.52
CA PHE A 167 17.30 15.13 17.14
C PHE A 167 17.76 13.68 17.00
N SER A 168 17.06 12.94 16.14
CA SER A 168 17.30 11.55 15.72
C SER A 168 16.27 11.22 14.61
N ASP A 169 16.04 9.93 14.32
CA ASP A 169 14.88 9.48 13.52
C ASP A 169 13.63 9.33 14.40
N TRP A 170 12.49 9.87 13.95
CA TRP A 170 11.19 9.83 14.65
C TRP A 170 10.06 9.36 13.72
N SER A 171 9.05 8.69 14.28
CA SER A 171 7.87 8.20 13.54
C SER A 171 6.62 8.17 14.42
N ALA A 172 5.47 8.49 13.83
CA ALA A 172 4.17 8.06 14.34
C ALA A 172 3.96 6.56 14.07
N TYR A 173 3.15 5.86 14.88
CA TYR A 173 2.86 4.44 14.71
C TYR A 173 1.51 4.02 15.34
N GLU A 174 0.98 2.86 14.94
CA GLU A 174 -0.20 2.23 15.57
C GLU A 174 0.23 1.15 16.58
N LEU A 175 -0.30 1.17 17.80
CA LEU A 175 0.03 0.17 18.83
C LEU A 175 -0.38 -1.25 18.42
N GLU A 176 -1.47 -1.38 17.68
CA GLU A 176 -2.02 -2.65 17.20
C GLU A 176 -2.47 -2.48 15.74
N GLN A 177 -2.20 -3.45 14.88
CA GLN A 177 -2.70 -3.48 13.50
C GLN A 177 -3.12 -4.88 13.05
N ILE A 178 -3.93 -4.97 11.99
CA ILE A 178 -4.18 -6.24 11.30
C ILE A 178 -3.09 -6.43 10.23
N GLU A 179 -2.30 -7.48 10.38
CA GLU A 179 -1.35 -7.98 9.37
C GLU A 179 -1.93 -9.16 8.59
N GLY A 180 -1.27 -9.47 7.47
CA GLY A 180 -1.76 -10.44 6.48
C GLY A 180 -2.71 -9.84 5.43
N ALA A 181 -3.39 -10.73 4.71
CA ALA A 181 -4.19 -10.46 3.50
C ALA A 181 -3.45 -9.84 2.29
N GLY A 182 -2.23 -10.32 2.04
CA GLY A 182 -1.55 -10.26 0.75
C GLY A 182 -0.64 -11.48 0.59
N ILE A 183 -0.23 -11.79 -0.65
CA ILE A 183 0.93 -12.69 -0.88
C ILE A 183 2.18 -11.80 -0.82
N GLU A 184 3.35 -12.35 -0.48
CA GLU A 184 4.61 -11.65 -0.76
C GLU A 184 4.66 -11.24 -2.25
N GLY A 185 4.67 -9.93 -2.51
CA GLY A 185 4.61 -9.37 -3.86
C GLY A 185 3.22 -9.15 -4.47
N SER A 186 2.10 -9.52 -3.83
CA SER A 186 0.75 -9.12 -4.28
C SER A 186 -0.09 -8.51 -3.16
N GLN A 187 -0.55 -7.27 -3.37
CA GLN A 187 -1.43 -6.55 -2.44
C GLN A 187 -2.93 -6.77 -2.72
N ALA A 188 -3.23 -7.65 -3.67
CA ALA A 188 -4.57 -8.13 -3.99
C ALA A 188 -4.68 -9.64 -3.75
N LEU A 189 -5.89 -10.08 -3.41
CA LEU A 189 -6.30 -11.48 -3.35
C LEU A 189 -7.25 -11.79 -4.51
N GLU A 190 -7.02 -12.89 -5.21
CA GLU A 190 -7.88 -13.34 -6.30
C GLU A 190 -9.22 -13.91 -5.81
N LEU A 191 -10.19 -14.05 -6.71
CA LEU A 191 -11.53 -14.55 -6.36
C LEU A 191 -11.46 -15.97 -5.76
N ASN A 192 -12.17 -16.20 -4.66
CA ASN A 192 -12.10 -17.41 -3.81
C ASN A 192 -10.75 -17.68 -3.14
N GLN A 193 -9.74 -16.82 -3.28
CA GLN A 193 -8.47 -17.00 -2.57
C GLN A 193 -8.64 -16.73 -1.07
N SER A 194 -7.95 -17.52 -0.25
CA SER A 194 -7.87 -17.30 1.20
C SER A 194 -6.51 -16.71 1.60
N ALA A 195 -6.51 -15.88 2.65
CA ALA A 195 -5.31 -15.41 3.30
C ALA A 195 -5.52 -15.37 4.82
N ASP A 196 -4.44 -15.64 5.57
CA ASP A 196 -4.46 -15.49 7.01
C ASP A 196 -4.32 -14.02 7.43
N LEU A 197 -4.95 -13.71 8.56
CA LEU A 197 -5.02 -12.42 9.20
C LEU A 197 -4.60 -12.55 10.65
N LEU A 198 -3.66 -11.70 11.07
CA LEU A 198 -3.03 -11.71 12.38
C LEU A 198 -3.21 -10.33 13.03
N LEU A 199 -3.50 -10.28 14.33
CA LEU A 199 -3.25 -9.08 15.13
C LEU A 199 -1.74 -8.96 15.41
N ASN A 200 -1.10 -7.88 14.93
CA ASN A 200 0.28 -7.57 15.29
C ASN A 200 0.35 -6.39 16.26
N GLU A 201 1.21 -6.51 17.27
CA GLU A 201 1.45 -5.51 18.31
C GLU A 201 2.80 -4.80 18.08
N ALA A 202 2.83 -3.48 18.25
CA ALA A 202 4.04 -2.68 18.09
C ALA A 202 4.96 -2.83 19.32
N LEU A 203 5.86 -3.83 19.27
CA LEU A 203 6.84 -4.11 20.32
C LEU A 203 7.98 -3.07 20.36
N LEU A 204 7.72 -1.91 20.96
CA LEU A 204 8.69 -0.84 21.22
C LEU A 204 9.21 -0.89 22.68
N ILE A 205 10.38 -0.31 22.91
CA ILE A 205 10.88 -0.04 24.27
C ILE A 205 9.99 1.02 24.91
N VAL A 206 9.37 0.68 26.03
CA VAL A 206 8.53 1.60 26.80
C VAL A 206 9.38 2.28 27.90
N PRO A 207 9.29 3.60 28.09
CA PRO A 207 9.90 4.30 29.22
C PRO A 207 9.50 3.71 30.59
N LEU A 208 10.46 3.66 31.53
CA LEU A 208 10.27 3.07 32.87
C LEU A 208 9.18 3.76 33.74
N ASP A 209 8.77 4.98 33.39
CA ASP A 209 7.74 5.76 34.06
C ASP A 209 6.31 5.50 33.53
N GLN A 210 6.16 4.84 32.38
CA GLN A 210 4.86 4.36 31.92
C GLN A 210 4.48 3.09 32.68
N ASP A 211 3.70 3.28 33.74
CA ASP A 211 3.08 2.22 34.55
C ASP A 211 2.46 1.10 33.68
N PRO A 212 3.08 -0.11 33.63
CA PRO A 212 2.59 -1.20 32.79
C PRO A 212 1.20 -1.70 33.19
N SER A 213 0.75 -1.44 34.43
CA SER A 213 -0.59 -1.83 34.89
C SER A 213 -1.71 -1.01 34.26
N LYS A 214 -1.40 0.10 33.59
CA LYS A 214 -2.34 0.88 32.77
C LYS A 214 -2.51 0.35 31.34
N SER A 215 -1.75 -0.67 30.94
CA SER A 215 -1.93 -1.32 29.64
C SER A 215 -3.33 -1.94 29.54
N LEU A 216 -3.97 -1.80 28.38
CA LEU A 216 -5.26 -2.45 28.12
C LEU A 216 -5.03 -3.96 27.96
N THR A 217 -5.59 -4.77 28.87
CA THR A 217 -5.39 -6.22 28.83
C THR A 217 -6.40 -6.86 27.89
N PHE A 218 -5.95 -7.43 26.78
CA PHE A 218 -6.78 -8.13 25.81
C PHE A 218 -7.71 -9.18 26.47
N LYS A 219 -8.98 -9.19 26.06
CA LYS A 219 -10.02 -10.14 26.52
C LYS A 219 -10.50 -11.06 25.41
N ASP A 220 -10.95 -10.48 24.30
CA ASP A 220 -11.62 -11.20 23.22
C ASP A 220 -11.53 -10.42 21.90
N ALA A 221 -11.56 -11.16 20.78
CA ALA A 221 -11.41 -10.68 19.41
C ALA A 221 -12.55 -11.20 18.53
N LYS A 222 -13.30 -10.30 17.90
CA LYS A 222 -14.38 -10.63 16.98
C LYS A 222 -14.10 -10.08 15.59
N TRP A 223 -13.89 -11.00 14.65
CA TRP A 223 -13.66 -10.69 13.25
C TRP A 223 -14.96 -10.55 12.45
N SER A 224 -14.97 -9.65 11.46
CA SER A 224 -16.08 -9.47 10.53
C SER A 224 -15.63 -8.86 9.19
N VAL A 225 -16.50 -8.92 8.18
CA VAL A 225 -16.32 -8.21 6.91
C VAL A 225 -17.36 -7.10 6.82
N VAL A 226 -16.93 -5.86 6.64
CA VAL A 226 -17.82 -4.71 6.46
C VAL A 226 -18.58 -4.89 5.16
N GLY A 227 -19.91 -4.71 5.19
CA GLY A 227 -20.80 -4.99 4.05
C GLY A 227 -21.24 -6.46 3.91
N GLY A 228 -20.78 -7.36 4.78
CA GLY A 228 -21.24 -8.74 4.85
C GLY A 228 -20.65 -9.66 3.77
N SER A 229 -21.26 -10.83 3.57
CA SER A 229 -20.69 -11.95 2.80
C SER A 229 -20.46 -11.70 1.31
N ALA A 230 -21.08 -10.67 0.72
CA ALA A 230 -20.79 -10.22 -0.64
C ALA A 230 -19.34 -9.73 -0.81
N ASN A 231 -18.71 -9.31 0.30
CA ASN A 231 -17.33 -8.85 0.37
C ASN A 231 -16.36 -9.95 0.83
N GLY A 232 -16.79 -11.21 0.85
CA GLY A 232 -16.03 -12.36 1.35
C GLY A 232 -16.42 -12.77 2.78
N THR A 233 -15.71 -13.76 3.33
CA THR A 233 -15.97 -14.28 4.69
C THR A 233 -14.70 -14.28 5.53
N VAL A 234 -14.86 -14.27 6.86
CA VAL A 234 -13.75 -14.51 7.79
C VAL A 234 -14.10 -15.69 8.70
N THR A 235 -13.18 -16.64 8.78
CA THR A 235 -13.25 -17.78 9.70
C THR A 235 -12.26 -17.56 10.83
N PHE A 236 -12.76 -17.49 12.07
CA PHE A 236 -11.92 -17.44 13.26
C PHE A 236 -11.09 -18.73 13.40
N LYS A 237 -9.81 -18.61 13.74
CA LYS A 237 -8.93 -19.76 14.04
C LYS A 237 -8.74 -19.93 15.55
N LYS A 238 -7.73 -19.29 16.13
CA LYS A 238 -7.37 -19.38 17.56
C LYS A 238 -6.62 -18.12 17.97
N GLY A 239 -6.87 -17.62 19.18
CA GLY A 239 -6.26 -16.38 19.65
C GLY A 239 -6.67 -15.20 18.77
N ALA A 240 -5.71 -14.40 18.32
CA ALA A 240 -5.95 -13.28 17.43
C ALA A 240 -5.62 -13.59 15.94
N LEU A 241 -5.84 -14.85 15.53
CA LEU A 241 -5.66 -15.32 14.15
C LEU A 241 -7.02 -15.67 13.51
N ALA A 242 -7.21 -15.27 12.25
CA ALA A 242 -8.34 -15.66 11.41
C ALA A 242 -7.89 -15.92 9.97
N THR A 243 -8.78 -16.49 9.15
CA THR A 243 -8.61 -16.60 7.70
C THR A 243 -9.71 -15.82 7.01
N TYR A 244 -9.33 -14.83 6.19
CA TYR A 244 -10.24 -14.22 5.23
C TYR A 244 -10.28 -15.05 3.94
N THR A 245 -11.47 -15.17 3.34
CA THR A 245 -11.67 -15.80 2.03
C THR A 245 -12.38 -14.80 1.12
N ALA A 246 -11.74 -14.47 0.01
CA ALA A 246 -12.27 -13.58 -1.01
C ALA A 246 -13.57 -14.14 -1.63
N PRO A 247 -14.53 -13.28 -2.00
CA PRO A 247 -15.75 -13.72 -2.66
C PRO A 247 -15.45 -14.35 -4.04
N GLY A 248 -16.33 -15.24 -4.51
CA GLY A 248 -16.23 -15.83 -5.85
C GLY A 248 -16.68 -14.93 -7.01
N LYS A 249 -16.92 -13.64 -6.74
CA LYS A 249 -17.30 -12.58 -7.69
C LYS A 249 -16.72 -11.26 -7.19
N THR A 250 -16.50 -10.30 -8.08
CA THR A 250 -16.08 -8.95 -7.70
C THR A 250 -17.03 -8.37 -6.65
N PRO A 251 -16.52 -7.89 -5.50
CA PRO A 251 -17.37 -7.38 -4.43
C PRO A 251 -18.01 -6.03 -4.81
N PRO A 252 -19.22 -5.70 -4.30
CA PRO A 252 -19.89 -4.42 -4.57
C PRO A 252 -19.09 -3.19 -4.14
N GLN A 253 -18.22 -3.33 -3.13
CA GLN A 253 -17.22 -2.33 -2.75
C GLN A 253 -15.85 -2.97 -2.89
N ASN A 254 -14.91 -2.31 -3.56
CA ASN A 254 -13.55 -2.79 -3.74
C ASN A 254 -12.60 -1.58 -3.70
N PRO A 255 -11.63 -1.49 -2.75
CA PRO A 255 -11.28 -2.49 -1.74
C PRO A 255 -12.39 -2.79 -0.72
N ILE A 256 -12.41 -4.03 -0.22
CA ILE A 256 -13.24 -4.44 0.92
C ILE A 256 -12.54 -4.08 2.22
N THR A 257 -13.28 -4.07 3.32
CA THR A 257 -12.72 -3.87 4.67
C THR A 257 -13.03 -5.06 5.56
N VAL A 258 -11.99 -5.70 6.09
CA VAL A 258 -12.10 -6.60 7.25
C VAL A 258 -11.95 -5.77 8.52
N GLU A 259 -12.79 -6.04 9.51
CA GLU A 259 -12.79 -5.36 10.81
C GLU A 259 -12.63 -6.37 11.95
N LEU A 260 -11.74 -6.06 12.89
CA LEU A 260 -11.52 -6.78 14.13
C LEU A 260 -11.96 -5.89 15.30
N GLU A 261 -13.02 -6.30 16.00
CA GLU A 261 -13.46 -5.72 17.26
C GLU A 261 -12.68 -6.37 18.42
N ILE A 262 -11.91 -5.57 19.16
CA ILE A 262 -11.15 -5.96 20.34
C ILE A 262 -11.84 -5.44 21.60
N THR A 263 -11.93 -6.30 22.61
CA THR A 263 -12.42 -5.96 23.95
C THR A 263 -11.36 -6.26 25.01
N PHE A 264 -11.43 -5.56 26.14
CA PHE A 264 -10.42 -5.61 27.19
C PHE A 264 -10.98 -6.10 28.53
N LYS A 265 -10.12 -6.66 29.39
CA LYS A 265 -10.50 -7.19 30.72
C LYS A 265 -10.66 -6.07 31.74
N ASN A 266 -9.84 -5.04 31.63
CA ASN A 266 -9.73 -3.90 32.55
C ASN A 266 -10.39 -2.62 32.02
N SER A 267 -11.14 -2.67 30.91
CA SER A 267 -11.81 -1.50 30.33
C SER A 267 -13.08 -1.89 29.57
N PRO A 268 -14.18 -1.12 29.67
CA PRO A 268 -15.39 -1.33 28.86
C PRO A 268 -15.25 -0.81 27.42
N LYS A 269 -14.11 -0.21 27.06
CA LYS A 269 -13.82 0.26 25.70
C LYS A 269 -13.84 -0.89 24.68
N LYS A 270 -14.12 -0.53 23.44
CA LYS A 270 -13.93 -1.36 22.24
C LYS A 270 -12.99 -0.63 21.29
N VAL A 271 -12.04 -1.36 20.74
CA VAL A 271 -11.15 -0.89 19.67
C VAL A 271 -11.52 -1.65 18.41
N PHE A 272 -11.59 -0.97 17.28
CA PHE A 272 -11.86 -1.56 15.97
C PHE A 272 -10.63 -1.33 15.10
N LEU A 273 -9.95 -2.42 14.74
CA LEU A 273 -8.87 -2.44 13.76
C LEU A 273 -9.45 -2.80 12.40
N ARG A 274 -8.92 -2.20 11.33
CA ARG A 274 -9.44 -2.32 9.98
C ARG A 274 -8.33 -2.62 8.99
N LYS A 275 -8.57 -3.61 8.12
CA LYS A 275 -7.71 -3.91 6.97
C LYS A 275 -8.48 -3.71 5.69
N ARG A 276 -8.01 -2.78 4.85
CA ARG A 276 -8.46 -2.69 3.45
C ARG A 276 -7.74 -3.77 2.64
N ILE A 277 -8.49 -4.57 1.89
CA ILE A 277 -7.99 -5.66 1.05
C ILE A 277 -8.50 -5.43 -0.37
N LEU A 278 -7.61 -5.47 -1.36
CA LEU A 278 -8.00 -5.37 -2.77
C LEU A 278 -8.38 -6.77 -3.28
N ILE A 279 -9.53 -6.88 -3.95
CA ILE A 279 -10.01 -8.16 -4.52
C ILE A 279 -9.87 -8.14 -6.05
N GLY A 280 -9.21 -9.16 -6.59
CA GLY A 280 -8.68 -9.24 -7.96
C GLY A 280 -7.52 -8.26 -8.19
N GLY A 281 -6.60 -8.62 -9.07
CA GLY A 281 -5.49 -7.76 -9.51
C GLY A 281 -5.90 -6.50 -10.29
N ASP A 282 -4.91 -5.87 -10.93
CA ASP A 282 -5.17 -4.81 -11.90
C ASP A 282 -5.94 -5.35 -13.11
N TYR A 283 -6.75 -4.49 -13.71
CA TYR A 283 -7.54 -4.88 -14.87
C TYR A 283 -7.75 -3.75 -15.87
N PHE A 284 -7.90 -4.19 -17.11
CA PHE A 284 -8.48 -3.44 -18.20
C PHE A 284 -9.52 -4.34 -18.89
N TYR A 285 -10.82 -4.05 -18.73
CA TYR A 285 -11.87 -4.84 -19.37
C TYR A 285 -12.90 -3.98 -20.10
N GLY A 286 -13.57 -4.55 -21.09
CA GLY A 286 -14.50 -3.80 -21.92
C GLY A 286 -14.87 -4.54 -23.21
N THR A 287 -15.27 -3.77 -24.22
CA THR A 287 -15.52 -4.27 -25.57
C THR A 287 -14.96 -3.33 -26.62
N PHE A 288 -14.31 -3.90 -27.64
CA PHE A 288 -13.88 -3.22 -28.85
C PHE A 288 -14.59 -3.85 -30.05
N ASP A 289 -15.32 -3.06 -30.83
CA ASP A 289 -16.20 -3.55 -31.92
C ASP A 289 -17.15 -4.70 -31.49
N GLY A 290 -17.67 -4.59 -30.26
CA GLY A 290 -18.49 -5.61 -29.63
C GLY A 290 -17.75 -6.87 -29.14
N GLN A 291 -16.47 -7.07 -29.51
CA GLN A 291 -15.64 -8.15 -28.99
C GLN A 291 -15.14 -7.82 -27.59
N PRO A 292 -15.30 -8.72 -26.59
CA PRO A 292 -14.84 -8.45 -25.23
C PRO A 292 -13.32 -8.54 -25.12
N PHE A 293 -12.75 -7.65 -24.31
CA PHE A 293 -11.40 -7.81 -23.77
C PHE A 293 -11.45 -7.79 -22.24
N ASN A 294 -10.57 -8.56 -21.60
CA ASN A 294 -10.40 -8.61 -20.16
C ASN A 294 -8.93 -8.96 -19.88
N TRP A 295 -8.16 -7.96 -19.49
CA TRP A 295 -6.70 -8.00 -19.46
C TRP A 295 -6.20 -7.63 -18.07
N THR A 296 -5.31 -8.45 -17.52
CA THR A 296 -4.65 -8.23 -16.22
C THR A 296 -3.19 -7.82 -16.38
N GLN A 297 -2.59 -8.06 -17.55
CA GLN A 297 -1.30 -7.48 -17.92
C GLN A 297 -1.51 -6.00 -18.22
N THR A 298 -1.13 -5.15 -17.27
CA THR A 298 -1.32 -3.71 -17.39
C THR A 298 -0.14 -2.94 -16.79
N ASN A 299 -0.05 -1.65 -17.13
CA ASN A 299 0.92 -0.71 -16.58
C ASN A 299 0.30 0.68 -16.51
N CYS A 300 0.54 1.43 -15.45
CA CYS A 300 0.17 2.84 -15.33
C CYS A 300 1.34 3.67 -14.79
N ILE A 301 1.72 4.72 -15.51
CA ILE A 301 2.78 5.65 -15.12
C ILE A 301 2.16 7.03 -14.94
N LEU A 302 2.43 7.66 -13.79
CA LEU A 302 2.11 9.07 -13.54
C LEU A 302 3.40 9.88 -13.50
N LYS A 303 3.52 10.85 -14.41
CA LYS A 303 4.70 11.71 -14.55
C LYS A 303 4.33 13.10 -15.04
N ASN A 304 4.72 14.16 -14.34
CA ASN A 304 4.46 15.56 -14.74
C ASN A 304 3.00 15.85 -15.14
N GLY A 305 2.02 15.31 -14.40
CA GLY A 305 0.59 15.45 -14.69
C GLY A 305 0.09 14.67 -15.93
N GLN A 306 0.93 13.82 -16.52
CA GLN A 306 0.57 12.89 -17.58
C GLN A 306 0.33 11.49 -16.97
N VAL A 307 -0.79 10.87 -17.33
CA VAL A 307 -1.11 9.48 -16.98
C VAL A 307 -1.01 8.64 -18.25
N ILE A 308 -0.07 7.68 -18.27
CA ILE A 308 0.11 6.73 -19.38
C ILE A 308 -0.38 5.38 -18.89
N MET A 309 -1.40 4.82 -19.57
CA MET A 309 -2.01 3.54 -19.24
C MET A 309 -1.87 2.59 -20.42
N THR A 310 -1.41 1.36 -20.16
CA THR A 310 -1.32 0.28 -21.15
C THR A 310 -1.97 -0.97 -20.59
N GLY A 311 -2.74 -1.67 -21.41
CA GLY A 311 -3.20 -3.05 -21.15
C GLY A 311 -2.97 -3.95 -22.36
N THR A 312 -2.66 -5.23 -22.14
CA THR A 312 -2.39 -6.22 -23.20
C THR A 312 -3.07 -7.56 -22.92
N ASP A 313 -3.36 -8.34 -23.97
CA ASP A 313 -3.65 -9.77 -23.79
C ASP A 313 -2.39 -10.54 -23.38
N GLU A 314 -2.57 -11.74 -22.82
CA GLU A 314 -1.46 -12.56 -22.30
C GLU A 314 -0.36 -12.87 -23.33
N SER A 315 -0.72 -12.86 -24.62
CA SER A 315 0.18 -13.13 -25.74
C SER A 315 0.80 -11.88 -26.36
N PHE A 316 0.55 -10.69 -25.80
CA PHE A 316 1.01 -9.39 -26.33
C PHE A 316 0.66 -9.18 -27.83
N THR A 317 -0.47 -9.71 -28.28
CA THR A 317 -0.96 -9.55 -29.66
C THR A 317 -1.81 -8.30 -29.80
N GLN A 318 -2.65 -8.00 -28.81
CA GLN A 318 -3.54 -6.85 -28.71
C GLN A 318 -3.08 -5.91 -27.61
N SER A 319 -3.40 -4.63 -27.77
CA SER A 319 -3.19 -3.66 -26.70
C SER A 319 -4.17 -2.49 -26.74
N LEU A 320 -4.32 -1.84 -25.59
CA LEU A 320 -4.95 -0.54 -25.45
C LEU A 320 -3.96 0.38 -24.75
N ASN A 321 -3.55 1.44 -25.43
CA ASN A 321 -2.70 2.50 -24.91
C ASN A 321 -3.52 3.77 -24.77
N ILE A 322 -3.44 4.44 -23.62
CA ILE A 322 -4.16 5.67 -23.33
C ILE A 322 -3.17 6.65 -22.68
N ILE A 323 -3.20 7.89 -23.15
CA ILE A 323 -2.43 9.00 -22.56
C ILE A 323 -3.41 10.09 -22.16
N LEU A 324 -3.44 10.42 -20.87
CA LEU A 324 -4.15 11.58 -20.34
C LEU A 324 -3.13 12.66 -20.02
N GLN A 325 -3.44 13.91 -20.37
CA GLN A 325 -2.68 15.06 -19.91
C GLN A 325 -3.57 15.94 -19.05
N SER A 326 -3.27 16.03 -17.77
CA SER A 326 -4.00 16.95 -16.89
C SER A 326 -3.66 18.41 -17.21
N ALA A 327 -4.63 19.28 -16.93
CA ALA A 327 -4.41 20.72 -16.86
C ALA A 327 -3.83 21.15 -15.49
N ASP A 328 -4.04 20.32 -14.46
CA ASP A 328 -3.51 20.47 -13.11
C ASP A 328 -2.93 19.11 -12.67
N PRO A 329 -1.60 18.97 -12.54
CA PRO A 329 -0.96 17.72 -12.15
C PRO A 329 -1.48 17.10 -10.84
N GLU A 330 -1.99 17.92 -9.91
CA GLU A 330 -2.50 17.48 -8.61
C GLU A 330 -4.00 17.07 -8.66
N ALA A 331 -4.74 17.53 -9.68
CA ALA A 331 -6.18 17.30 -9.83
C ALA A 331 -6.50 16.37 -11.01
N LEU A 332 -6.31 15.07 -10.81
CA LEU A 332 -6.51 14.06 -11.85
C LEU A 332 -7.97 13.58 -12.04
N LEU A 333 -8.90 13.90 -11.13
CA LEU A 333 -10.31 13.44 -11.21
C LEU A 333 -11.08 14.09 -12.36
N GLY A 334 -12.01 13.33 -12.95
CA GLY A 334 -12.99 13.86 -13.91
C GLY A 334 -12.83 13.33 -15.34
N PHE A 335 -13.41 14.06 -16.29
CA PHE A 335 -13.56 13.63 -17.68
C PHE A 335 -12.55 14.30 -18.62
N TYR A 336 -11.83 13.47 -19.37
CA TYR A 336 -10.82 13.82 -20.35
C TYR A 336 -11.36 13.50 -21.74
N PRO A 337 -11.93 14.48 -22.48
CA PRO A 337 -12.36 14.26 -23.85
C PRO A 337 -11.16 13.93 -24.74
N TYR A 338 -11.37 13.13 -25.79
CA TYR A 338 -10.30 12.91 -26.77
C TYR A 338 -9.94 14.21 -27.49
N LYS A 339 -8.64 14.46 -27.70
CA LYS A 339 -8.11 15.65 -28.38
C LYS A 339 -7.04 15.28 -29.39
N GLN A 340 -6.82 16.16 -30.37
CA GLN A 340 -5.74 16.00 -31.34
C GLN A 340 -4.39 16.25 -30.67
N GLY A 341 -3.66 15.18 -30.39
CA GLY A 341 -2.40 15.22 -29.67
C GLY A 341 -2.58 15.30 -28.15
N ILE A 342 -1.47 15.19 -27.44
CA ILE A 342 -1.43 15.14 -25.97
C ILE A 342 -1.52 16.58 -25.43
N MET A 343 -2.75 17.06 -25.21
CA MET A 343 -3.04 18.42 -24.77
C MET A 343 -3.74 18.43 -23.41
N ALA A 344 -3.41 19.44 -22.59
CA ALA A 344 -3.96 19.66 -21.25
C ALA A 344 -5.49 19.52 -21.18
N GLY A 345 -5.98 18.85 -20.12
CA GLY A 345 -7.38 18.50 -19.91
C GLY A 345 -7.95 17.63 -21.04
N GLY A 346 -7.17 16.66 -21.55
CA GLY A 346 -7.55 15.84 -22.70
C GLY A 346 -6.91 14.46 -22.70
N ALA A 347 -7.48 13.57 -23.51
CA ALA A 347 -7.03 12.20 -23.71
C ALA A 347 -6.60 11.94 -25.16
N TRP A 348 -5.73 10.96 -25.34
CA TRP A 348 -5.49 10.27 -26.60
C TRP A 348 -5.48 8.77 -26.33
N GLY A 349 -5.90 7.96 -27.30
CA GLY A 349 -5.89 6.50 -27.14
C GLY A 349 -5.73 5.74 -28.45
N GLU A 350 -5.21 4.53 -28.34
CA GLU A 350 -4.94 3.59 -29.42
C GLU A 350 -5.33 2.17 -28.99
N PHE A 351 -6.04 1.46 -29.85
CA PHE A 351 -6.32 0.03 -29.70
C PHE A 351 -5.66 -0.74 -30.85
N ALA A 352 -4.66 -1.56 -30.55
CA ALA A 352 -4.03 -2.46 -31.51
C ALA A 352 -4.78 -3.80 -31.54
N VAL A 353 -5.31 -4.18 -32.70
CA VAL A 353 -6.00 -5.47 -32.91
C VAL A 353 -4.98 -6.58 -33.18
N SER A 354 -3.81 -6.24 -33.72
CA SER A 354 -2.65 -7.14 -33.81
C SER A 354 -1.36 -6.36 -34.09
N TYR A 355 -0.41 -6.37 -33.15
CA TYR A 355 0.93 -5.78 -33.34
C TYR A 355 1.63 -6.30 -34.60
N LEU A 356 1.54 -7.61 -34.87
CA LEU A 356 2.19 -8.26 -36.01
C LEU A 356 1.71 -7.73 -37.37
N THR A 357 0.51 -7.16 -37.43
CA THR A 357 -0.11 -6.69 -38.68
C THR A 357 -0.18 -5.16 -38.78
N HIS A 358 0.33 -4.43 -37.77
CA HIS A 358 0.19 -2.98 -37.65
C HIS A 358 -1.27 -2.49 -37.75
N ASN A 359 -2.23 -3.36 -37.45
CA ASN A 359 -3.66 -3.08 -37.56
C ASN A 359 -4.19 -2.54 -36.24
N GLY A 360 -4.20 -1.22 -36.10
CA GLY A 360 -4.74 -0.53 -34.92
C GLY A 360 -5.76 0.55 -35.28
N TYR A 361 -6.37 1.10 -34.24
CA TYR A 361 -7.37 2.17 -34.32
C TYR A 361 -7.02 3.24 -33.28
N ILE A 362 -7.12 4.51 -33.65
CA ILE A 362 -6.74 5.65 -32.81
C ILE A 362 -7.93 6.58 -32.56
N SER A 363 -7.96 7.22 -31.39
CA SER A 363 -9.05 8.12 -30.97
C SER A 363 -9.10 9.43 -31.78
N VAL A 364 -8.04 9.76 -32.51
CA VAL A 364 -8.01 10.90 -33.46
C VAL A 364 -7.25 10.50 -34.72
N ASN A 365 -7.90 10.61 -35.88
CA ASN A 365 -7.29 10.32 -37.18
C ASN A 365 -7.60 11.44 -38.18
N THR A 366 -6.70 11.73 -39.11
CA THR A 366 -6.91 12.68 -40.21
C THR A 366 -6.95 11.90 -41.53
N PRO A 367 -8.15 11.59 -42.08
CA PRO A 367 -8.26 10.83 -43.32
C PRO A 367 -7.52 11.52 -44.47
N CYS A 368 -6.81 10.78 -45.32
CA CYS A 368 -5.97 11.34 -46.40
C CYS A 368 -6.68 12.39 -47.29
N MET A 369 -7.97 12.20 -47.56
CA MET A 369 -8.79 13.10 -48.39
C MET A 369 -9.46 14.22 -47.59
N ALA A 370 -9.54 14.10 -46.27
CA ALA A 370 -10.16 15.07 -45.38
C ALA A 370 -9.11 16.01 -44.79
N ARG A 371 -9.14 17.28 -45.18
CA ARG A 371 -8.24 18.33 -44.63
C ARG A 371 -8.57 18.73 -43.17
N LYS A 372 -9.27 17.89 -42.41
CA LYS A 372 -9.67 18.13 -41.02
C LYS A 372 -9.52 16.84 -40.20
N PRO A 373 -9.02 16.93 -38.96
CA PRO A 373 -8.96 15.79 -38.05
C PRO A 373 -10.38 15.34 -37.69
N MET A 374 -10.57 14.03 -37.57
CA MET A 374 -11.73 13.43 -36.94
C MET A 374 -11.34 12.99 -35.54
N ILE A 375 -12.08 13.49 -34.55
CA ILE A 375 -11.84 13.26 -33.13
C ILE A 375 -12.98 12.38 -32.61
N SER A 376 -12.64 11.32 -31.88
CA SER A 376 -13.59 10.41 -31.28
C SER A 376 -14.52 11.19 -30.34
N GLY A 377 -15.83 10.93 -30.44
CA GLY A 377 -16.73 11.26 -29.35
C GLY A 377 -16.34 10.50 -28.08
N GLY A 378 -16.78 10.97 -26.92
CA GLY A 378 -16.40 10.39 -25.64
C GLY A 378 -14.99 10.78 -25.19
N GLY A 379 -14.36 9.90 -24.42
CA GLY A 379 -13.14 10.20 -23.68
C GLY A 379 -12.90 9.19 -22.57
N VAL A 380 -12.08 9.59 -21.60
CA VAL A 380 -11.71 8.79 -20.43
C VAL A 380 -12.18 9.51 -19.17
N THR A 381 -12.78 8.80 -18.23
CA THR A 381 -13.22 9.34 -16.94
C THR A 381 -12.40 8.72 -15.83
N ILE A 382 -11.65 9.53 -15.09
CA ILE A 382 -11.06 9.11 -13.81
C ILE A 382 -12.15 9.27 -12.75
N THR A 383 -12.61 8.15 -12.20
CA THR A 383 -13.74 8.10 -11.26
C THR A 383 -13.30 8.06 -9.80
N GLY A 384 -12.02 7.78 -9.54
CA GLY A 384 -11.46 7.84 -8.21
C GLY A 384 -10.04 7.30 -8.13
N PHE A 385 -9.53 7.29 -6.91
CA PHE A 385 -8.27 6.66 -6.53
C PHE A 385 -8.51 5.74 -5.34
N ASP A 386 -7.64 4.76 -5.16
CA ASP A 386 -7.54 4.00 -3.92
C ASP A 386 -6.06 3.89 -3.56
N GLU A 387 -5.74 3.86 -2.26
CA GLU A 387 -4.43 3.45 -1.79
C GLU A 387 -4.62 2.23 -0.89
N VAL A 388 -4.00 1.10 -1.24
CA VAL A 388 -4.05 -0.15 -0.47
C VAL A 388 -2.63 -0.62 -0.33
N GLY A 389 -2.19 -0.97 0.90
CA GLY A 389 -0.83 -1.47 1.15
C GLY A 389 0.33 -0.55 0.73
N GLY A 390 0.09 0.76 0.57
CA GLY A 390 1.05 1.72 0.03
C GLY A 390 1.14 1.74 -1.50
N THR A 391 0.41 0.87 -2.21
CA THR A 391 0.22 0.99 -3.66
C THR A 391 -0.94 1.95 -3.95
N TYR A 392 -0.68 2.94 -4.79
CA TYR A 392 -1.67 3.89 -5.29
C TYR A 392 -2.30 3.37 -6.59
N TYR A 393 -3.63 3.38 -6.67
CA TYR A 393 -4.41 2.88 -7.80
C TYR A 393 -5.26 3.99 -8.40
N ILE A 394 -5.31 4.06 -9.73
CA ILE A 394 -6.27 4.89 -10.47
C ILE A 394 -7.40 3.98 -10.99
N LYS A 395 -8.65 4.39 -10.81
CA LYS A 395 -9.84 3.72 -11.36
C LYS A 395 -10.64 4.65 -12.26
N GLY A 396 -11.24 4.08 -13.30
CA GLY A 396 -11.95 4.85 -14.30
C GLY A 396 -12.65 4.03 -15.37
N SER A 397 -13.14 4.75 -16.37
CA SER A 397 -13.80 4.19 -17.55
C SER A 397 -13.40 4.94 -18.81
N LEU A 398 -13.64 4.35 -19.97
CA LEU A 398 -13.60 5.05 -21.25
C LEU A 398 -14.78 4.69 -22.14
N THR A 399 -15.10 5.59 -23.05
CA THR A 399 -16.04 5.37 -24.15
C THR A 399 -15.58 6.13 -25.39
N GLY A 400 -15.88 5.62 -26.58
CA GLY A 400 -15.68 6.36 -27.82
C GLY A 400 -15.83 5.53 -29.08
N THR A 401 -15.33 6.08 -30.18
CA THR A 401 -15.28 5.46 -31.50
C THR A 401 -13.90 5.70 -32.08
N TYR A 402 -13.05 4.67 -32.08
CA TYR A 402 -11.69 4.79 -32.62
C TYR A 402 -11.70 4.56 -34.12
N PHE A 403 -10.72 5.15 -34.80
CA PHE A 403 -10.63 5.21 -36.25
C PHE A 403 -9.40 4.45 -36.74
N ARG A 404 -9.56 3.58 -37.74
CA ARG A 404 -8.47 2.70 -38.19
C ARG A 404 -7.26 3.50 -38.65
N LEU A 405 -6.07 3.14 -38.16
CA LEU A 405 -4.79 3.59 -38.70
C LEU A 405 -4.75 3.22 -40.19
N ALA A 406 -4.60 4.21 -41.07
CA ALA A 406 -4.67 3.98 -42.51
C ALA A 406 -3.44 3.21 -42.99
N GLY A 407 -3.64 2.03 -43.57
CA GLY A 407 -2.59 1.32 -44.30
C GLY A 407 -2.19 2.07 -45.58
N ASP A 408 -0.96 1.82 -46.05
CA ASP A 408 -0.11 2.68 -46.90
C ASP A 408 -0.66 3.24 -48.24
N ARG A 409 -1.94 3.07 -48.61
CA ARG A 409 -2.47 3.46 -49.92
C ARG A 409 -3.88 4.06 -49.87
N CYS A 410 -3.96 5.37 -49.74
CA CYS A 410 -5.14 6.16 -50.10
C CYS A 410 -5.09 6.49 -51.60
N PRO A 411 -5.98 5.90 -52.44
CA PRO A 411 -7.34 6.43 -52.52
C PRO A 411 -8.45 5.35 -52.57
N GLY A 412 -9.62 5.65 -52.00
CA GLY A 412 -10.82 4.81 -52.06
C GLY A 412 -11.02 3.84 -50.88
N ALA A 413 -10.12 3.82 -49.90
CA ALA A 413 -10.29 3.03 -48.69
C ALA A 413 -11.52 3.49 -47.89
N GLU A 414 -12.42 2.54 -47.57
CA GLU A 414 -13.52 2.79 -46.64
C GLU A 414 -12.99 3.19 -45.26
N PHE A 415 -13.61 4.22 -44.67
CA PHE A 415 -13.13 4.75 -43.40
C PHE A 415 -13.70 3.91 -42.24
N LEU A 416 -12.96 2.87 -41.87
CA LEU A 416 -13.36 1.96 -40.79
C LEU A 416 -13.22 2.62 -39.41
N SER A 417 -14.27 2.48 -38.62
CA SER A 417 -14.34 2.95 -37.24
C SER A 417 -14.99 1.89 -36.37
N ALA A 418 -14.54 1.78 -35.12
CA ALA A 418 -14.96 0.76 -34.17
C ALA A 418 -15.35 1.42 -32.84
N PRO A 419 -16.51 1.08 -32.24
CA PRO A 419 -16.86 1.54 -30.91
C PRO A 419 -15.96 0.89 -29.86
N ILE A 420 -15.59 1.66 -28.83
CA ILE A 420 -14.87 1.18 -27.66
C ILE A 420 -15.58 1.63 -26.39
N GLN A 421 -15.66 0.73 -25.42
CA GLN A 421 -16.07 1.04 -24.04
C GLN A 421 -15.28 0.15 -23.09
N GLY A 422 -14.94 0.64 -21.91
CA GLY A 422 -14.20 -0.15 -20.93
C GLY A 422 -14.12 0.48 -19.55
N GLN A 423 -13.65 -0.32 -18.60
CA GLN A 423 -13.33 0.07 -17.22
C GLN A 423 -11.94 -0.42 -16.88
N PHE A 424 -11.27 0.30 -15.98
CA PHE A 424 -9.93 -0.04 -15.54
C PHE A 424 -9.72 0.28 -14.06
N ARG A 425 -8.83 -0.50 -13.44
CA ARG A 425 -8.16 -0.19 -12.16
C ARG A 425 -6.71 -0.63 -12.32
N LEU A 426 -5.79 0.31 -12.13
CA LEU A 426 -4.36 0.12 -12.42
C LEU A 426 -3.50 0.64 -11.28
N ALA A 427 -2.53 -0.14 -10.82
CA ALA A 427 -1.47 0.32 -9.92
C ALA A 427 -0.58 1.35 -10.62
N VAL A 428 -0.24 2.43 -9.93
CA VAL A 428 0.48 3.57 -10.49
C VAL A 428 1.93 3.58 -10.05
N ILE A 429 2.83 3.62 -11.03
CA ILE A 429 4.23 3.94 -10.85
C ILE A 429 4.38 5.46 -10.98
N LYS A 430 4.61 6.17 -9.86
CA LYS A 430 4.96 7.60 -9.87
C LYS A 430 6.43 7.77 -10.29
N GLN A 431 6.72 8.70 -11.20
CA GLN A 431 8.07 8.98 -11.75
C GLN A 431 8.39 10.47 -11.81
#